data_AF-A0A2W5ZSV5-F1
#
_entry.id   AF-A0A2W5ZSV5-F1
#
_cell.length_a   1.000
_cell.length_b   1.000
_cell.length_c   1.000
_cell.angle_alpha   90.00
_cell.angle_beta   90.00
_cell.angle_gamma   90.00
#
_symmetry.space_group_name_H-M   'P 1'
#
loop_
_entity.id
_entity.type
_entity.pdbx_description
1 polymer ?
#
loop_
_entity_poly.entity_id
_entity_poly.type
_entity_poly.pdbx_seq_one_letter_code
_entity_poly.pdbx_strand_id
1 'polypeptide(L)'
;MRAADVVESVRTQLAPVRERMRTHPYLQAVEERRLNPAQLRPFVCEQFLILSSDLRSMAQMVSRFGGDGHVEFFLDLLGGERAALETLPMLATAFDLDTPDLLQYEPLPGAQAYSAYTAWLAAYASDAEVAAAFAVNFQGWSEACARLGRALRGSYSLSTNQASFFDLFAEPNQDFEARAFQVIEAGLQRGVPERLVRRAPRMLQGYEAMFWDTLYETLGPTSAPPPAAPGEDADLAE
;
A
#
# COMPACT_ATOMS: atom_id res chain seq x y z
N MET A 1 8.74 -26.46 -8.41
CA MET A 1 7.70 -25.84 -7.57
C MET A 1 7.14 -24.67 -8.36
N ARG A 2 5.82 -24.49 -8.42
CA ARG A 2 5.24 -23.43 -9.26
C ARG A 2 5.23 -22.11 -8.50
N ALA A 3 5.38 -20.99 -9.21
CA ALA A 3 5.30 -19.65 -8.61
C ALA A 3 4.02 -19.44 -7.81
N ALA A 4 2.89 -19.92 -8.32
CA ALA A 4 1.59 -19.86 -7.64
C ALA A 4 1.61 -20.52 -6.25
N ASP A 5 2.29 -21.67 -6.10
CA ASP A 5 2.36 -22.38 -4.82
C ASP A 5 3.19 -21.59 -3.79
N VAL A 6 4.25 -20.91 -4.24
CA VAL A 6 5.08 -20.03 -3.40
C VAL A 6 4.28 -18.80 -2.96
N VAL A 7 3.62 -18.12 -3.90
CA VAL A 7 2.82 -16.92 -3.63
C VAL A 7 1.67 -17.23 -2.68
N GLU A 8 0.93 -18.31 -2.91
CA GLU A 8 -0.20 -18.69 -2.06
C GLU A 8 0.25 -19.08 -0.65
N SER A 9 1.37 -19.79 -0.54
CA SER A 9 1.99 -20.10 0.75
C SER A 9 2.38 -18.83 1.52
N VAL A 10 2.95 -17.83 0.85
CA VAL A 10 3.27 -16.54 1.47
C VAL A 10 2.00 -15.78 1.86
N ARG A 11 0.99 -15.73 0.99
CA ARG A 11 -0.31 -15.10 1.30
C ARG A 11 -0.96 -15.70 2.54
N THR A 12 -0.92 -17.04 2.66
CA THR A 12 -1.41 -17.74 3.84
C THR A 12 -0.62 -17.35 5.10
N GLN A 13 0.70 -17.30 5.03
CA GLN A 13 1.55 -16.91 6.17
C GLN A 13 1.34 -15.45 6.59
N LEU A 14 1.05 -14.58 5.63
CA LEU A 14 0.85 -13.16 5.88
C LEU A 14 -0.60 -12.77 6.17
N ALA A 15 -1.54 -13.73 6.13
CA ALA A 15 -2.95 -13.47 6.42
C ALA A 15 -3.18 -12.70 7.75
N PRO A 16 -2.47 -12.99 8.86
CA PRO A 16 -2.62 -12.20 10.09
C PRO A 16 -2.17 -10.73 9.95
N VAL A 17 -1.11 -10.47 9.19
CA VAL A 17 -0.62 -9.10 8.94
C VAL A 17 -1.62 -8.33 8.08
N ARG A 18 -2.11 -8.97 7.01
CA ARG A 18 -3.17 -8.42 6.16
C ARG A 18 -4.42 -8.10 6.97
N GLU A 19 -4.85 -9.00 7.84
CA GLU A 19 -6.02 -8.77 8.69
C GLU A 19 -5.82 -7.56 9.62
N ARG A 20 -4.64 -7.42 10.23
CA ARG A 20 -4.31 -6.26 11.06
C ARG A 20 -4.38 -4.94 10.28
N MET A 21 -3.85 -4.92 9.05
CA MET A 21 -3.95 -3.74 8.17
C MET A 21 -5.41 -3.49 7.76
N ARG A 22 -6.15 -4.55 7.44
CA ARG A 22 -7.57 -4.49 7.09
C ARG A 22 -8.44 -4.01 8.27
N THR A 23 -8.08 -4.24 9.51
CA THR A 23 -8.83 -3.74 10.67
C THR A 23 -8.12 -2.57 11.36
N HIS A 24 -7.22 -1.88 10.65
CA HIS A 24 -6.38 -0.88 11.27
C HIS A 24 -7.20 0.29 11.87
N PRO A 25 -6.93 0.74 13.11
CA PRO A 25 -7.68 1.81 13.77
C PRO A 25 -7.73 3.13 13.00
N TYR A 26 -6.68 3.44 12.23
CA TYR A 26 -6.67 4.61 11.34
C TYR A 26 -7.79 4.56 10.31
N LEU A 27 -7.97 3.42 9.63
CA LEU A 27 -8.99 3.24 8.60
C LEU A 27 -10.39 3.35 9.19
N GLN A 28 -10.60 2.74 10.37
CA GLN A 28 -11.86 2.87 11.12
C GLN A 28 -12.14 4.33 11.50
N ALA A 29 -11.12 5.08 11.93
CA ALA A 29 -11.28 6.48 12.29
C ALA A 29 -11.68 7.36 11.10
N VAL A 30 -11.17 7.05 9.91
CA VAL A 30 -11.62 7.70 8.67
C VAL A 30 -13.08 7.34 8.39
N GLU A 31 -13.42 6.05 8.36
CA GLU A 31 -14.78 5.56 8.06
C GLU A 31 -15.85 6.17 8.98
N GLU A 32 -15.55 6.22 10.28
CA GLU A 32 -16.43 6.76 11.34
C GLU A 32 -16.41 8.29 11.42
N ARG A 33 -15.69 8.98 10.52
CA ARG A 33 -15.53 10.44 10.50
C ARG A 33 -15.01 11.01 11.83
N ARG A 34 -14.14 10.27 12.52
CA ARG A 34 -13.50 10.72 13.78
C ARG A 34 -12.32 11.66 13.54
N LEU A 35 -11.81 11.73 12.32
CA LEU A 35 -10.71 12.61 11.95
C LEU A 35 -11.23 13.89 11.30
N ASN A 36 -10.60 15.02 11.59
CA ASN A 36 -10.82 16.24 10.81
C ASN A 36 -9.93 16.24 9.54
N PRO A 37 -10.23 17.09 8.54
CA PRO A 37 -9.45 17.13 7.29
C PRO A 37 -7.94 17.37 7.49
N ALA A 38 -7.55 18.18 8.48
CA ALA A 38 -6.13 18.45 8.75
C ALA A 38 -5.39 17.19 9.23
N GLN A 39 -6.06 16.31 9.99
CA GLN A 39 -5.52 15.03 10.43
C GLN A 39 -5.36 14.00 9.30
N LEU A 40 -5.98 14.22 8.14
CA LEU A 40 -5.84 13.38 6.95
C LEU A 40 -4.75 13.87 5.99
N ARG A 41 -4.25 15.11 6.17
CA ARG A 41 -3.18 15.68 5.33
C ARG A 41 -1.89 14.85 5.33
N PRO A 42 -1.41 14.30 6.47
CA PRO A 42 -0.21 13.46 6.46
C PRO A 42 -0.31 12.29 5.48
N PHE A 43 -1.48 11.60 5.40
CA PHE A 43 -1.66 10.54 4.41
C PHE A 43 -1.39 11.03 2.99
N VAL A 44 -1.93 12.18 2.59
CA VAL A 44 -1.76 12.71 1.24
C VAL A 44 -0.31 13.12 0.96
N CYS A 45 0.33 13.80 1.92
CA CYS A 45 1.72 14.24 1.77
C CYS A 45 2.69 13.04 1.71
N GLU A 46 2.50 12.04 2.56
CA GLU A 46 3.32 10.82 2.54
C GLU A 46 3.16 10.07 1.22
N GLN A 47 1.92 9.92 0.72
CA GLN A 47 1.67 9.27 -0.57
C GLN A 47 2.35 10.01 -1.74
N PHE A 48 2.39 11.34 -1.71
CA PHE A 48 3.11 12.12 -2.72
C PHE A 48 4.62 11.82 -2.72
N LEU A 49 5.24 11.76 -1.54
CA LEU A 49 6.67 11.45 -1.43
C LEU A 49 6.98 9.99 -1.78
N ILE A 50 6.14 9.06 -1.32
CA ILE A 50 6.25 7.62 -1.62
C ILE A 50 6.17 7.40 -3.13
N LEU A 51 5.10 7.86 -3.80
CA LEU A 51 4.92 7.65 -5.24
C LEU A 51 6.00 8.36 -6.06
N SER A 52 6.49 9.52 -5.62
CA SER A 52 7.63 10.19 -6.26
C SER A 52 8.92 9.37 -6.17
N SER A 53 9.13 8.66 -5.06
CA SER A 53 10.26 7.74 -4.87
C SER A 53 10.08 6.44 -5.66
N ASP A 54 8.88 5.87 -5.59
CA ASP A 54 8.56 4.58 -6.18
C ASP A 54 8.55 4.68 -7.71
N LEU A 55 8.09 5.78 -8.30
CA LEU A 55 8.21 6.03 -9.74
C LEU A 55 9.66 5.90 -10.25
N ARG A 56 10.63 6.47 -9.50
CA ARG A 56 12.06 6.35 -9.84
C ARG A 56 12.56 4.91 -9.66
N SER A 57 12.08 4.24 -8.62
CA SER A 57 12.42 2.84 -8.33
C SER A 57 11.90 1.92 -9.44
N MET A 58 10.67 2.10 -9.92
CA MET A 58 10.12 1.31 -11.03
C MET A 58 10.87 1.60 -12.34
N ALA A 59 11.23 2.85 -12.61
CA ALA A 59 12.04 3.20 -13.78
C ALA A 59 13.41 2.49 -13.74
N GLN A 60 14.03 2.41 -12.56
CA GLN A 60 15.25 1.65 -12.36
C GLN A 60 15.04 0.14 -12.59
N MET A 61 13.94 -0.43 -12.10
CA MET A 61 13.61 -1.84 -12.34
C MET A 61 13.42 -2.14 -13.83
N VAL A 62 12.73 -1.27 -14.58
CA VAL A 62 12.61 -1.35 -16.04
C VAL A 62 14.00 -1.35 -16.68
N SER A 63 14.89 -0.46 -16.26
CA SER A 63 16.26 -0.42 -16.78
C SER A 63 17.06 -1.69 -16.48
N ARG A 64 16.84 -2.34 -15.32
CA ARG A 64 17.58 -3.54 -14.91
C ARG A 64 17.06 -4.81 -15.56
N PHE A 65 15.75 -4.94 -15.71
CA PHE A 65 15.09 -6.19 -16.09
C PHE A 65 14.42 -6.15 -17.47
N GLY A 66 14.50 -5.02 -18.18
CA GLY A 66 13.86 -4.83 -19.49
C GLY A 66 14.39 -5.73 -20.62
N GLY A 67 15.53 -6.40 -20.43
CA GLY A 67 16.09 -7.35 -21.40
C GLY A 67 15.59 -8.79 -21.28
N ASP A 68 14.94 -9.16 -20.16
CA ASP A 68 14.76 -10.55 -19.75
C ASP A 68 13.43 -11.20 -20.21
N GLY A 69 12.77 -10.62 -21.21
CA GLY A 69 11.49 -11.15 -21.75
C GLY A 69 10.26 -10.91 -20.86
N HIS A 70 10.44 -10.24 -19.72
CA HIS A 70 9.35 -9.87 -18.78
C HIS A 70 9.19 -8.36 -18.59
N VAL A 71 9.64 -7.57 -19.57
CA VAL A 71 9.63 -6.10 -19.52
C VAL A 71 8.24 -5.51 -19.24
N GLU A 72 7.19 -6.13 -19.78
CA GLU A 72 5.80 -5.68 -19.61
C GLU A 72 5.38 -5.62 -18.14
N PHE A 73 5.83 -6.57 -17.31
CA PHE A 73 5.54 -6.52 -15.87
C PHE A 73 6.08 -5.25 -15.20
N PHE A 74 7.32 -4.87 -15.53
CA PHE A 74 7.96 -3.70 -14.96
C PHE A 74 7.44 -2.38 -15.57
N LEU A 75 7.05 -2.41 -16.85
CA LEU A 75 6.37 -1.29 -17.49
C LEU A 75 5.00 -1.04 -16.88
N ASP A 76 4.25 -2.11 -16.54
CA ASP A 76 2.98 -1.98 -15.83
C ASP A 76 3.16 -1.34 -14.45
N LEU A 77 4.18 -1.77 -13.68
CA LEU A 77 4.52 -1.14 -12.40
C LEU A 77 4.78 0.36 -12.57
N LEU A 78 5.67 0.71 -13.51
CA LEU A 78 6.00 2.11 -13.79
C LEU A 78 4.77 2.92 -14.25
N GLY A 79 3.92 2.34 -15.10
CA GLY A 79 2.69 2.95 -15.57
C GLY A 79 1.69 3.19 -14.45
N GLY A 80 1.54 2.23 -13.54
CA GLY A 80 0.68 2.34 -12.35
C GLY A 80 1.14 3.45 -11.41
N GLU A 81 2.42 3.51 -11.07
CA GLU A 81 3.00 4.57 -10.25
C GLU A 81 2.80 5.96 -10.87
N ARG A 82 3.01 6.07 -12.19
CA ARG A 82 2.79 7.32 -12.91
C ARG A 82 1.33 7.76 -12.86
N ALA A 83 0.40 6.85 -13.15
CA ALA A 83 -1.03 7.14 -13.12
C ALA A 83 -1.48 7.58 -11.72
N ALA A 84 -0.99 6.91 -10.67
CA ALA A 84 -1.29 7.27 -9.29
C ALA A 84 -0.78 8.68 -8.95
N LEU A 85 0.48 8.99 -9.29
CA LEU A 85 1.08 10.30 -9.05
C LEU A 85 0.31 11.42 -9.79
N GLU A 86 -0.19 11.17 -11.00
CA GLU A 86 -0.98 12.14 -11.77
C GLU A 86 -2.34 12.50 -11.11
N THR A 87 -2.89 11.63 -10.26
CA THR A 87 -4.16 11.90 -9.54
C THR A 87 -3.98 12.62 -8.20
N LEU A 88 -2.79 12.55 -7.60
CA LEU A 88 -2.53 13.13 -6.27
C LEU A 88 -2.78 14.64 -6.15
N PRO A 89 -2.48 15.49 -7.15
CA PRO A 89 -2.82 16.91 -7.06
C PRO A 89 -4.30 17.16 -6.79
N MET A 90 -5.20 16.38 -7.43
CA MET A 90 -6.63 16.51 -7.19
C MET A 90 -7.03 16.07 -5.79
N LEU A 91 -6.43 14.98 -5.28
CA LEU A 91 -6.64 14.57 -3.88
C LEU A 91 -6.16 15.63 -2.90
N ALA A 92 -4.99 16.24 -3.14
CA ALA A 92 -4.43 17.30 -2.31
C ALA A 92 -5.36 18.50 -2.16
N THR A 93 -6.02 18.93 -3.24
CA THR A 93 -7.01 20.03 -3.18
C THR A 93 -8.18 19.75 -2.23
N ALA A 94 -8.54 18.49 -1.99
CA ALA A 94 -9.61 18.14 -1.05
C ALA A 94 -9.26 18.42 0.41
N PHE A 95 -7.98 18.64 0.70
CA PHE A 95 -7.47 18.93 2.04
C PHE A 95 -6.82 20.31 2.13
N ASP A 96 -7.13 21.20 1.18
CA ASP A 96 -6.54 22.53 1.04
C ASP A 96 -5.00 22.50 1.01
N LEU A 97 -4.44 21.55 0.25
CA LEU A 97 -3.01 21.44 -0.03
C LEU A 97 -2.72 21.77 -1.49
N ASP A 98 -1.62 22.46 -1.73
CA ASP A 98 -1.05 22.68 -3.06
C ASP A 98 0.34 22.04 -3.24
N THR A 99 0.95 22.20 -4.42
CA THR A 99 2.27 21.61 -4.70
C THR A 99 3.37 22.12 -3.75
N PRO A 100 3.50 23.44 -3.48
CA PRO A 100 4.38 23.93 -2.42
C PRO A 100 4.20 23.24 -1.07
N ASP A 101 2.96 23.04 -0.60
CA ASP A 101 2.70 22.36 0.68
C ASP A 101 3.25 20.92 0.68
N LEU A 102 3.02 20.18 -0.41
CA LEU A 102 3.50 18.81 -0.57
C LEU A 102 5.04 18.73 -0.59
N LEU A 103 5.72 19.73 -1.16
CA LEU A 103 7.18 19.77 -1.24
C LEU A 103 7.86 20.23 0.05
N GLN A 104 7.16 21.01 0.88
CA GLN A 104 7.68 21.49 2.18
C GLN A 104 7.37 20.55 3.34
N TYR A 105 6.51 19.55 3.11
CA TYR A 105 6.17 18.55 4.11
C TYR A 105 7.40 17.76 4.57
N GLU A 106 7.59 17.67 5.88
CA GLU A 106 8.64 16.86 6.50
C GLU A 106 8.14 15.41 6.67
N PRO A 107 8.75 14.42 6.00
CA PRO A 107 8.28 13.04 6.03
C PRO A 107 8.44 12.38 7.39
N LEU A 108 7.49 11.51 7.74
CA LEU A 108 7.56 10.65 8.90
C LEU A 108 8.44 9.44 8.60
N PRO A 109 9.50 9.18 9.40
CA PRO A 109 10.43 8.08 9.11
C PRO A 109 9.74 6.72 8.95
N GLY A 110 8.74 6.42 9.78
CA GLY A 110 8.00 5.16 9.72
C GLY A 110 7.11 5.02 8.47
N ALA A 111 6.61 6.13 7.92
CA ALA A 111 5.84 6.15 6.69
C ALA A 111 6.71 5.94 5.44
N GLN A 112 8.00 6.31 5.51
CA GLN A 112 8.95 6.17 4.39
C GLN A 112 9.68 4.81 4.36
N ALA A 113 9.44 3.93 5.33
CA ALA A 113 10.12 2.63 5.37
C ALA A 113 9.77 1.75 4.15
N TYR A 114 8.53 1.85 3.66
CA TYR A 114 8.07 1.15 2.45
C TYR A 114 8.85 1.61 1.21
N SER A 115 8.87 2.92 0.94
CA SER A 115 9.54 3.49 -0.24
C SER A 115 11.06 3.26 -0.21
N ALA A 116 11.67 3.32 0.98
CA ALA A 116 13.07 2.98 1.17
C ALA A 116 13.36 1.50 0.83
N TYR A 117 12.46 0.57 1.20
CA TYR A 117 12.60 -0.83 0.83
C TYR A 117 12.34 -1.08 -0.65
N THR A 118 11.38 -0.38 -1.26
CA THR A 118 11.15 -0.42 -2.72
C THR A 118 12.39 0.03 -3.49
N ALA A 119 13.05 1.11 -3.06
CA ALA A 119 14.32 1.55 -3.64
C ALA A 119 15.43 0.51 -3.44
N TRP A 120 15.49 -0.14 -2.27
CA TRP A 120 16.42 -1.24 -2.02
C TRP A 120 16.17 -2.43 -2.95
N LEU A 121 14.90 -2.83 -3.15
CA LEU A 121 14.53 -3.87 -4.12
C LEU A 121 14.97 -3.48 -5.53
N ALA A 122 14.70 -2.24 -5.94
CA ALA A 122 15.07 -1.69 -7.23
C ALA A 122 16.59 -1.68 -7.47
N ALA A 123 17.40 -1.56 -6.42
CA ALA A 123 18.86 -1.55 -6.52
C ALA A 123 19.49 -2.94 -6.42
N TYR A 124 18.99 -3.80 -5.52
CA TYR A 124 19.73 -4.98 -5.07
C TYR A 124 19.02 -6.31 -5.29
N ALA A 125 17.69 -6.33 -5.34
CA ALA A 125 16.95 -7.58 -5.44
C ALA A 125 16.96 -8.14 -6.87
N SER A 126 16.61 -9.42 -6.99
CA SER A 126 16.25 -10.04 -8.27
C SER A 126 14.85 -9.64 -8.75
N ASP A 127 14.58 -9.85 -10.03
CA ASP A 127 13.26 -9.68 -10.64
C ASP A 127 12.19 -10.55 -9.96
N ALA A 128 12.52 -11.80 -9.59
CA ALA A 128 11.59 -12.69 -8.88
C ALA A 128 11.27 -12.22 -7.46
N GLU A 129 12.23 -11.63 -6.73
CA GLU A 129 11.95 -10.99 -5.44
C GLU A 129 11.00 -9.81 -5.59
N VAL A 130 11.25 -8.95 -6.58
CA VAL A 130 10.39 -7.80 -6.88
C VAL A 130 8.98 -8.25 -7.25
N ALA A 131 8.85 -9.17 -8.20
CA ALA A 131 7.56 -9.66 -8.66
C ALA A 131 6.76 -10.31 -7.52
N ALA A 132 7.40 -11.11 -6.66
CA ALA A 132 6.75 -11.67 -5.48
C ALA A 132 6.33 -10.61 -4.46
N ALA A 133 7.13 -9.56 -4.26
CA ALA A 133 6.80 -8.46 -3.36
C ALA A 133 5.49 -7.78 -3.79
N PHE A 134 5.40 -7.34 -5.04
CA PHE A 134 4.21 -6.63 -5.54
C PHE A 134 3.00 -7.53 -5.72
N ALA A 135 3.14 -8.76 -6.23
CA ALA A 135 2.02 -9.68 -6.42
C ALA A 135 1.33 -10.07 -5.11
N VAL A 136 2.06 -10.14 -4.00
CA VAL A 136 1.49 -10.44 -2.68
C VAL A 136 0.94 -9.18 -2.00
N ASN A 137 1.59 -8.01 -2.18
CA ASN A 137 1.20 -6.78 -1.50
C ASN A 137 -0.11 -6.18 -2.03
N PHE A 138 -0.31 -6.24 -3.35
CA PHE A 138 -1.37 -5.47 -4.03
C PHE A 138 -2.77 -5.66 -3.43
N GLN A 139 -3.11 -6.88 -2.99
CA GLN A 139 -4.42 -7.17 -2.40
C GLN A 139 -4.72 -6.31 -1.16
N GLY A 140 -3.77 -6.20 -0.23
CA GLY A 140 -3.98 -5.45 1.02
C GLY A 140 -4.18 -3.95 0.77
N TRP A 141 -3.31 -3.39 -0.08
CA TRP A 141 -3.39 -1.99 -0.49
C TRP A 141 -4.69 -1.65 -1.22
N SER A 142 -5.10 -2.50 -2.18
CA SER A 142 -6.38 -2.35 -2.89
C SER A 142 -7.58 -2.31 -1.95
N GLU A 143 -7.63 -3.21 -0.97
CA GLU A 143 -8.70 -3.24 0.04
C GLU A 143 -8.72 -1.96 0.89
N ALA A 144 -7.55 -1.46 1.31
CA ALA A 144 -7.42 -0.22 2.07
C ALA A 144 -7.86 1.01 1.25
N CYS A 145 -7.38 1.14 0.00
CA CYS A 145 -7.78 2.20 -0.91
C CYS A 145 -9.28 2.20 -1.19
N ALA A 146 -9.88 1.04 -1.43
CA ALA A 146 -11.32 0.93 -1.65
C ALA A 146 -12.13 1.41 -0.44
N ARG A 147 -11.67 1.12 0.79
CA ARG A 147 -12.31 1.59 2.03
C ARG A 147 -12.16 3.09 2.22
N LEU A 148 -10.94 3.62 2.06
CA LEU A 148 -10.68 5.06 2.16
C LEU A 148 -11.46 5.84 1.10
N GLY A 149 -11.47 5.39 -0.15
CA GLY A 149 -12.22 6.03 -1.23
C GLY A 149 -13.72 6.11 -0.93
N ARG A 150 -14.32 5.03 -0.41
CA ARG A 150 -15.73 5.04 0.03
C ARG A 150 -15.95 5.99 1.20
N ALA A 151 -15.12 5.93 2.23
CA ALA A 151 -15.23 6.79 3.42
C ALA A 151 -15.08 8.27 3.08
N LEU A 152 -14.11 8.62 2.23
CA LEU A 152 -13.84 10.00 1.86
C LEU A 152 -14.94 10.60 0.98
N ARG A 153 -15.53 9.82 0.08
CA ARG A 153 -16.72 10.25 -0.69
C ARG A 153 -17.95 10.42 0.20
N GLY A 154 -18.23 9.43 1.04
CA GLY A 154 -19.45 9.40 1.86
C GLY A 154 -19.39 10.36 3.04
N SER A 155 -18.35 10.26 3.85
CA SER A 155 -18.22 10.96 5.14
C SER A 155 -17.54 12.32 5.01
N TYR A 156 -16.68 12.54 4.01
CA TYR A 156 -15.94 13.80 3.81
C TYR A 156 -16.34 14.55 2.54
N SER A 157 -17.31 14.03 1.78
CA SER A 157 -17.89 14.68 0.60
C SER A 157 -16.86 14.98 -0.52
N LEU A 158 -15.79 14.19 -0.63
CA LEU A 158 -14.88 14.27 -1.77
C LEU A 158 -15.64 13.97 -3.07
N SER A 159 -15.40 14.79 -4.09
CA SER A 159 -15.90 14.53 -5.44
C SER A 159 -15.26 13.28 -6.05
N THR A 160 -15.86 12.76 -7.13
CA THR A 160 -15.29 11.64 -7.90
C THR A 160 -13.85 11.92 -8.32
N ASN A 161 -13.55 13.13 -8.80
CA ASN A 161 -12.20 13.50 -9.25
C ASN A 161 -11.20 13.56 -8.09
N GLN A 162 -11.60 14.10 -6.93
CA GLN A 162 -10.74 14.17 -5.75
C GLN A 162 -10.43 12.78 -5.16
N ALA A 163 -11.33 11.82 -5.33
CA ALA A 163 -11.15 10.45 -4.86
C ALA A 163 -10.61 9.50 -5.94
N SER A 164 -10.30 9.98 -7.15
CA SER A 164 -9.84 9.15 -8.29
C SER A 164 -8.56 8.34 -8.00
N PHE A 165 -7.69 8.87 -7.13
CA PHE A 165 -6.52 8.16 -6.59
C PHE A 165 -6.86 6.76 -6.08
N PHE A 166 -7.96 6.63 -5.33
CA PHE A 166 -8.36 5.36 -4.72
C PHE A 166 -8.94 4.38 -5.73
N ASP A 167 -9.50 4.87 -6.85
CA ASP A 167 -10.11 4.01 -7.87
C ASP A 167 -9.05 3.28 -8.69
N LEU A 168 -7.85 3.85 -8.86
CA LEU A 168 -6.74 3.22 -9.56
C LEU A 168 -6.32 1.88 -8.95
N PHE A 169 -6.57 1.70 -7.66
CA PHE A 169 -6.24 0.49 -6.92
C PHE A 169 -7.46 -0.39 -6.64
N ALA A 170 -8.66 -0.01 -7.09
CA ALA A 170 -9.90 -0.66 -6.68
C ALA A 170 -10.15 -2.02 -7.36
N GLU A 171 -9.55 -2.28 -8.53
CA GLU A 171 -9.75 -3.53 -9.27
C GLU A 171 -8.43 -4.31 -9.46
N PRO A 172 -8.42 -5.63 -9.21
CA PRO A 172 -7.26 -6.47 -9.48
C PRO A 172 -6.98 -6.57 -10.99
N ASN A 173 -5.76 -6.26 -11.41
CA ASN A 173 -5.31 -6.50 -12.77
C ASN A 173 -4.86 -7.97 -12.93
N GLN A 174 -5.71 -8.82 -13.53
CA GLN A 174 -5.42 -10.25 -13.70
C GLN A 174 -4.19 -10.50 -14.57
N ASP A 175 -3.99 -9.66 -15.59
CA ASP A 175 -2.85 -9.77 -16.48
C ASP A 175 -1.53 -9.45 -15.75
N PHE A 176 -1.57 -8.50 -14.81
CA PHE A 176 -0.45 -8.18 -13.94
C PHE A 176 -0.05 -9.36 -13.05
N GLU A 177 -1.00 -10.03 -12.40
CA GLU A 177 -0.71 -11.19 -11.55
C GLU A 177 -0.12 -12.34 -12.36
N ALA A 178 -0.70 -12.62 -13.54
CA ALA A 178 -0.18 -13.66 -14.44
C ALA A 178 1.27 -13.36 -14.87
N ARG A 179 1.56 -12.09 -15.23
CA ARG A 179 2.93 -11.65 -15.57
C ARG A 179 3.89 -11.77 -14.38
N ALA A 180 3.45 -11.41 -13.18
CA ALA A 180 4.26 -11.56 -11.98
C ALA A 180 4.64 -13.03 -11.73
N PHE A 181 3.70 -13.96 -11.91
CA PHE A 181 3.97 -15.39 -11.72
C PHE A 181 4.97 -15.92 -12.73
N GLN A 182 4.92 -15.44 -13.98
CA GLN A 182 5.92 -15.79 -15.00
C GLN A 182 7.33 -15.31 -14.59
N VAL A 183 7.45 -14.08 -14.08
CA VAL A 183 8.74 -13.54 -13.59
C VAL A 183 9.28 -14.38 -12.42
N ILE A 184 8.42 -14.69 -11.45
CA ILE A 184 8.81 -15.50 -10.28
C ILE A 184 9.26 -16.89 -10.72
N GLU A 185 8.51 -17.55 -11.60
CA GLU A 185 8.84 -18.88 -12.09
C GLU A 185 10.16 -18.90 -12.86
N ALA A 186 10.37 -17.92 -13.76
CA ALA A 186 11.62 -17.78 -14.49
C ALA A 186 12.82 -17.53 -13.57
N GLY A 187 12.69 -16.65 -12.57
CA GLY A 187 13.77 -16.41 -11.61
C GLY A 187 14.10 -17.63 -10.75
N LEU A 188 13.09 -18.39 -10.30
CA LEU A 188 13.31 -19.66 -9.59
C LEU A 188 14.03 -20.69 -10.47
N GLN A 189 13.67 -20.79 -11.76
CA GLN A 189 14.36 -21.67 -12.73
C GLN A 189 15.83 -21.25 -12.95
N ARG A 190 16.12 -19.93 -12.93
CA ARG A 190 17.49 -19.40 -12.98
C ARG A 190 18.27 -19.56 -11.66
N GLY A 191 17.65 -20.08 -10.61
CA GLY A 191 18.30 -20.36 -9.33
C GLY A 191 18.22 -19.24 -8.30
N VAL A 192 17.33 -18.26 -8.46
CA VAL A 192 17.04 -17.29 -7.39
C VAL A 192 16.60 -18.06 -6.14
N PRO A 193 17.23 -17.84 -4.97
CA PRO A 193 16.86 -18.57 -3.76
C PRO A 193 15.42 -18.30 -3.34
N GLU A 194 14.59 -19.34 -3.24
CA GLU A 194 13.17 -19.24 -2.84
C GLU A 194 12.99 -18.47 -1.52
N ARG A 195 13.92 -18.64 -0.57
CA ARG A 195 13.91 -17.90 0.71
C ARG A 195 13.92 -16.38 0.54
N LEU A 196 14.46 -15.86 -0.56
CA LEU A 196 14.51 -14.43 -0.86
C LEU A 196 13.18 -13.97 -1.49
N VAL A 197 12.68 -14.75 -2.45
CA VAL A 197 11.35 -14.56 -3.06
C VAL A 197 10.24 -14.50 -2.00
N ARG A 198 10.34 -15.32 -0.95
CA ARG A 198 9.41 -15.29 0.20
C ARG A 198 9.63 -14.12 1.16
N ARG A 199 10.87 -13.64 1.29
CA ARG A 199 11.23 -12.57 2.22
C ARG A 199 10.73 -11.22 1.74
N ALA A 200 10.87 -10.93 0.46
CA ALA A 200 10.51 -9.64 -0.11
C ALA A 200 9.07 -9.19 0.22
N PRO A 201 8.01 -9.99 -0.05
CA PRO A 201 6.64 -9.62 0.31
C PRO A 201 6.39 -9.50 1.81
N ARG A 202 7.05 -10.33 2.63
CA ARG A 202 6.96 -10.23 4.10
C ARG A 202 7.50 -8.90 4.61
N MET A 203 8.63 -8.44 4.06
CA MET A 203 9.21 -7.15 4.42
C MET A 203 8.30 -6.01 3.96
N LEU A 204 7.83 -6.08 2.71
CA LEU A 204 7.00 -5.04 2.11
C LEU A 204 5.68 -4.83 2.90
N GLN A 205 4.95 -5.90 3.23
CA GLN A 205 3.74 -5.79 4.07
C GLN A 205 4.04 -5.35 5.50
N GLY A 206 5.20 -5.73 6.05
CA GLY A 206 5.63 -5.24 7.36
C GLY A 206 5.81 -3.73 7.38
N TYR A 207 6.38 -3.18 6.31
CA TYR A 207 6.55 -1.73 6.14
C TYR A 207 5.23 -1.01 5.81
N GLU A 208 4.32 -1.64 5.07
CA GLU A 208 2.97 -1.09 4.90
C GLU A 208 2.21 -1.01 6.23
N ALA A 209 2.32 -2.03 7.08
CA ALA A 209 1.72 -1.96 8.40
C ALA A 209 2.35 -0.85 9.26
N MET A 210 3.67 -0.66 9.17
CA MET A 210 4.38 0.44 9.82
C MET A 210 3.90 1.81 9.33
N PHE A 211 3.58 1.95 8.04
CA PHE A 211 2.98 3.19 7.50
C PHE A 211 1.65 3.51 8.20
N TRP A 212 0.76 2.53 8.32
CA TRP A 212 -0.52 2.72 9.01
C TRP A 212 -0.36 3.03 10.51
N ASP A 213 0.52 2.28 11.19
CA ASP A 213 0.86 2.51 12.60
C ASP A 213 1.37 3.95 12.80
N THR A 214 2.31 4.39 11.95
CA THR A 214 2.91 5.72 12.00
C THR A 214 1.86 6.83 11.80
N LEU A 215 0.98 6.69 10.82
CA LEU A 215 -0.10 7.67 10.63
C LEU A 215 -1.03 7.74 11.83
N TYR A 216 -1.37 6.60 12.44
CA TYR A 216 -2.26 6.56 13.60
C TYR A 216 -1.62 7.20 14.84
N GLU A 217 -0.33 6.96 15.07
CA GLU A 217 0.42 7.56 16.18
C GLU A 217 0.39 9.09 16.13
N THR A 218 0.40 9.69 14.94
CA THR A 218 0.34 11.16 14.79
C THR A 218 -0.97 11.78 15.26
N LEU A 219 -2.03 10.99 15.39
CA LEU A 219 -3.34 11.45 15.84
C LEU A 219 -3.42 11.70 17.36
N GLY A 220 -2.45 11.17 18.12
CA GLY A 220 -2.42 11.27 19.58
C GLY A 220 -3.51 10.44 20.29
N PRO A 221 -3.61 10.53 21.64
CA PRO A 221 -4.50 9.68 22.44
C PRO A 221 -6.01 9.89 22.19
N THR A 222 -6.38 11.03 21.59
CA THR A 222 -7.77 11.48 21.43
C THR A 222 -8.54 10.75 20.32
N SER A 223 -7.86 9.94 19.49
CA SER A 223 -8.45 9.15 18.40
C SER A 223 -8.66 7.67 18.76
N ALA A 224 -8.44 7.28 20.02
CA ALA A 224 -8.76 5.94 20.49
C ALA A 224 -10.27 5.67 20.33
N PRO A 225 -10.67 4.46 19.90
CA PRO A 225 -12.08 4.11 19.88
C PRO A 225 -12.68 4.28 21.28
N PRO A 226 -13.93 4.77 21.41
CA PRO A 226 -14.57 4.88 22.70
C PRO A 226 -14.60 3.50 23.39
N PRO A 227 -14.46 3.44 24.73
CA PRO A 227 -14.54 2.17 25.44
C PRO A 227 -15.85 1.48 25.10
N ALA A 228 -15.78 0.16 24.84
CA ALA A 228 -16.97 -0.65 24.59
C ALA A 228 -17.97 -0.40 25.73
N ALA A 229 -19.22 -0.11 25.36
CA ALA A 229 -20.28 0.07 26.35
C ALA A 229 -20.30 -1.17 27.26
N PRO A 230 -20.39 -0.99 28.60
CA PRO A 230 -20.48 -2.13 29.50
C PRO A 230 -21.68 -2.97 29.07
N GLY A 231 -21.42 -4.23 28.72
CA GLY A 231 -22.48 -5.16 28.35
C GLY A 231 -23.51 -5.24 29.46
N GLU A 232 -24.77 -5.15 29.09
CA GLU A 232 -25.90 -5.54 29.93
C GLU A 232 -25.83 -7.06 30.19
N ASP A 233 -24.88 -7.49 31.01
CA ASP A 233 -24.87 -8.80 31.66
C ASP A 233 -24.87 -8.56 33.17
N ALA A 234 -26.00 -8.07 33.65
CA ALA A 234 -26.35 -8.07 35.06
C ALA A 234 -27.88 -8.05 35.21
N ASP A 235 -28.55 -9.13 34.79
CA ASP A 235 -29.75 -9.58 35.50
C ASP A 235 -30.12 -11.03 35.13
N LEU A 236 -29.44 -11.98 35.75
CA LEU A 236 -30.00 -13.30 36.06
C LEU A 236 -29.51 -13.71 37.45
N ALA A 237 -30.14 -13.14 38.46
CA ALA A 237 -30.16 -13.68 39.81
C ALA A 237 -31.52 -13.38 40.46
N GLU A 238 -32.50 -14.25 40.18
CA GLU A 238 -33.32 -15.00 41.16
C GLU A 238 -34.41 -15.82 40.47
#